data_AF-A0A2T9XQA6-F1
#
_entry.id   AF-A0A2T9XQA6-F1
#
_cell.length_a   1.000
_cell.length_b   1.000
_cell.length_c   1.000
_cell.angle_alpha   90.00
_cell.angle_beta   90.00
_cell.angle_gamma   90.00
#
_symmetry.space_group_name_H-M   'P 1'
#
loop_
_entity.id
_entity.type
_entity.pdbx_description
1 polymer ?
#
loop_
_entity_poly.entity_id
_entity_poly.type
_entity_poly.pdbx_seq_one_letter_code
_entity_poly.pdbx_strand_id
1 'polypeptide(L)'
;MAAEKTTGLVAANAAQWSSVAAVLLGVAGVADLVRWGNRWYVTEMFARNAGTPDGASWEWMYSLLHGAHEALVRGLALLLLAAAFAAITVVVRRHSAR
;
A
#
# COMPACT_ATOMS: atom_id res chain seq x y z
N MET A 1 -6.62 -39.51 -11.48
CA MET A 1 -5.49 -38.92 -12.21
C MET A 1 -5.80 -37.59 -12.90
N ALA A 2 -6.84 -37.44 -13.73
CA ALA A 2 -7.10 -36.16 -14.42
C ALA A 2 -7.53 -35.01 -13.48
N ALA A 3 -8.45 -35.28 -12.55
CA ALA A 3 -8.94 -34.28 -11.59
C ALA A 3 -7.83 -33.74 -10.66
N GLU A 4 -6.94 -34.62 -10.21
CA GLU A 4 -5.82 -34.30 -9.30
C GLU A 4 -4.77 -33.37 -9.94
N LYS A 5 -4.48 -33.55 -11.23
CA LYS A 5 -3.63 -32.63 -11.99
C LYS A 5 -4.23 -31.22 -12.11
N THR A 6 -5.55 -31.13 -12.30
CA THR A 6 -6.24 -29.83 -12.43
C THR A 6 -6.19 -29.05 -11.12
N THR A 7 -6.41 -29.70 -9.97
CA THR A 7 -6.37 -29.05 -8.66
C THR A 7 -4.99 -28.49 -8.32
N GLY A 8 -3.92 -29.23 -8.64
CA GLY A 8 -2.55 -28.78 -8.44
C GLY A 8 -2.19 -27.55 -9.30
N LEU A 9 -2.64 -27.53 -10.55
CA LEU A 9 -2.38 -26.40 -11.46
C LEU A 9 -3.10 -25.12 -11.01
N VAL A 10 -4.34 -25.24 -10.52
CA VAL A 10 -5.11 -24.12 -9.96
C VAL A 10 -4.43 -23.54 -8.72
N ALA A 11 -3.96 -24.39 -7.80
CA ALA A 11 -3.26 -23.95 -6.60
C ALA A 11 -1.93 -23.22 -6.92
N ALA A 12 -1.15 -23.74 -7.86
CA ALA A 12 0.09 -23.11 -8.31
C ALA A 12 -0.16 -21.73 -8.94
N ASN A 13 -1.15 -21.63 -9.83
CA ASN A 13 -1.54 -20.36 -10.45
C ASN A 13 -2.03 -19.36 -9.39
N ALA A 14 -2.86 -19.79 -8.45
CA ALA A 14 -3.35 -18.93 -7.36
C ALA A 14 -2.22 -18.39 -6.48
N ALA A 15 -1.22 -19.22 -6.13
CA ALA A 15 -0.06 -18.78 -5.37
C ALA A 15 0.81 -17.78 -6.15
N GLN A 16 0.98 -17.97 -7.45
CA GLN A 16 1.73 -17.05 -8.31
C GLN A 16 1.03 -15.70 -8.41
N TRP A 17 -0.27 -15.68 -8.75
CA TRP A 17 -1.03 -14.44 -8.84
C TRP A 17 -1.12 -13.71 -7.51
N SER A 18 -1.26 -14.44 -6.39
CA SER A 18 -1.22 -13.85 -5.05
C SER A 18 0.15 -13.22 -4.75
N SER A 19 1.24 -13.85 -5.15
CA SER A 19 2.59 -13.29 -5.00
C SER A 19 2.76 -12.00 -5.79
N VAL A 20 2.32 -11.99 -7.05
CA VAL A 20 2.39 -10.81 -7.92
C VAL A 20 1.54 -9.67 -7.34
N ALA A 21 0.30 -9.96 -6.94
CA ALA A 21 -0.58 -8.99 -6.31
C ALA A 21 0.04 -8.42 -5.02
N ALA A 22 0.63 -9.26 -4.17
CA ALA A 22 1.30 -8.82 -2.94
C ALA A 22 2.42 -7.82 -3.23
N VAL A 23 3.27 -8.10 -4.22
CA VAL A 23 4.37 -7.20 -4.60
C VAL A 23 3.84 -5.86 -5.14
N LEU A 24 2.89 -5.90 -6.08
CA LEU A 24 2.35 -4.69 -6.68
C LEU A 24 1.64 -3.80 -5.65
N LEU A 25 0.82 -4.39 -4.79
CA LEU A 25 0.16 -3.68 -3.69
C LEU A 25 1.17 -3.16 -2.68
N GLY A 26 2.22 -3.93 -2.38
CA GLY A 26 3.29 -3.53 -1.48
C GLY A 26 4.01 -2.28 -2.00
N VAL A 27 4.43 -2.29 -3.27
CA VAL A 27 5.08 -1.14 -3.92
C VAL A 27 4.16 0.08 -3.95
N ALA A 28 2.90 -0.11 -4.35
CA ALA A 28 1.92 0.98 -4.37
C ALA A 28 1.68 1.58 -2.97
N GLY A 29 1.58 0.71 -1.95
CA GLY A 29 1.43 1.13 -0.55
C GLY A 29 2.62 1.93 -0.04
N VAL A 30 3.85 1.47 -0.31
CA VAL A 30 5.08 2.21 0.03
C VAL A 30 5.14 3.55 -0.69
N ALA A 31 4.81 3.61 -1.98
CA ALA A 31 4.77 4.86 -2.73
C ALA A 31 3.78 5.87 -2.13
N ASP A 32 2.64 5.39 -1.62
CA ASP A 32 1.68 6.23 -0.90
C ASP A 32 2.19 6.72 0.46
N LEU A 33 2.95 5.91 1.19
CA LEU A 33 3.61 6.36 2.42
C LEU A 33 4.66 7.44 2.15
N VAL A 34 5.42 7.32 1.05
CA VAL A 34 6.35 8.38 0.61
C VAL A 34 5.58 9.66 0.26
N ARG A 35 4.46 9.52 -0.45
CA ARG A 35 3.59 10.67 -0.79
C ARG A 35 3.00 11.34 0.46
N TRP A 36 2.58 10.55 1.46
CA TRP A 36 2.16 11.06 2.77
C TRP A 36 3.29 11.83 3.45
N GLY A 37 4.47 11.23 3.58
CA GLY A 37 5.62 11.85 4.24
C GLY A 37 6.02 13.19 3.60
N ASN A 38 6.06 13.24 2.27
CA ASN A 38 6.36 14.47 1.53
C ASN A 38 5.31 15.57 1.81
N ARG A 39 4.01 15.23 1.74
CA ARG A 39 2.93 16.22 1.97
C ARG A 39 2.89 16.70 3.40
N TRP A 40 3.08 15.79 4.36
CA TRP A 40 3.18 16.12 5.78
C TRP A 40 4.37 17.05 6.06
N TYR A 41 5.55 16.71 5.54
CA TYR A 41 6.76 17.52 5.70
C TYR A 41 6.58 18.94 5.16
N VAL A 42 6.01 19.09 3.96
CA VAL A 42 5.72 20.41 3.38
C VAL A 42 4.73 21.17 4.27
N THR A 43 3.65 20.52 4.71
CA THR A 43 2.67 21.16 5.60
C THR A 43 3.32 21.68 6.88
N GLU A 44 4.17 20.88 7.53
CA GLU A 44 4.91 21.26 8.74
C GLU A 44 5.89 22.42 8.50
N MET A 45 6.64 22.41 7.40
CA MET A 45 7.58 23.47 7.07
C MET A 45 6.88 24.81 6.88
N PHE A 46 5.72 24.82 6.21
CA PHE A 46 4.94 26.06 6.05
C PHE A 46 4.17 26.45 7.32
N ALA A 47 3.75 25.50 8.15
CA ALA A 47 3.12 25.80 9.43
C ALA A 47 4.06 26.51 10.39
N ARG A 48 5.35 26.18 10.36
CA ARG A 48 6.38 26.87 11.14
C ARG A 48 6.64 28.30 10.67
N ASN A 49 6.32 28.59 9.41
CA ASN A 49 6.43 29.92 8.81
C ASN A 49 5.10 30.70 8.81
N ALA A 50 4.04 30.14 9.42
CA ALA A 50 2.74 30.77 9.52
C ALA A 50 2.85 32.05 10.37
N GLY A 51 2.52 33.20 9.79
CA GLY A 51 2.67 34.53 10.40
C GLY A 51 3.66 35.44 9.69
N THR A 52 4.39 34.93 8.69
CA THR A 52 5.17 35.77 7.77
C THR A 52 4.28 36.31 6.64
N PRO A 53 4.59 37.52 6.09
CA PRO A 53 3.82 38.09 4.97
C PRO A 53 3.76 37.17 3.73
N ASP A 54 4.78 36.32 3.56
CA ASP A 54 4.90 35.34 2.47
C ASP A 54 4.43 33.93 2.88
N GLY A 55 3.78 33.80 4.04
CA GLY A 55 3.27 32.52 4.54
C GLY A 55 2.18 31.93 3.65
N ALA A 56 2.19 30.61 3.48
CA ALA A 56 1.17 29.92 2.71
C ALA A 56 -0.23 30.10 3.31
N SER A 57 -1.24 30.27 2.45
CA SER A 57 -2.65 30.35 2.86
C SER A 57 -3.10 29.08 3.59
N TRP A 58 -3.96 29.24 4.60
CA TRP A 58 -4.51 28.14 5.39
C TRP A 58 -5.23 27.08 4.54
N GLU A 59 -5.93 27.51 3.48
CA GLU A 59 -6.66 26.63 2.57
C GLU A 59 -5.73 25.65 1.83
N TRP A 60 -4.56 26.15 1.40
CA TRP A 60 -3.55 25.33 0.73
C TRP A 60 -2.92 24.31 1.69
N MET A 61 -2.61 24.75 2.92
CA MET A 61 -2.08 23.87 3.96
C MET A 61 -3.07 22.78 4.35
N TYR A 62 -4.36 23.13 4.48
CA TYR A 62 -5.43 22.17 4.71
C TYR A 62 -5.53 21.14 3.58
N SER A 63 -5.45 21.58 2.32
CA SER A 63 -5.45 20.68 1.16
C SER A 63 -4.28 19.69 1.18
N LEU A 64 -3.08 20.15 1.51
CA LEU A 64 -1.92 19.28 1.66
C LEU A 64 -2.08 18.28 2.80
N LEU A 65 -2.56 18.74 3.96
CA LEU A 65 -2.78 17.89 5.13
C LEU A 65 -3.84 16.82 4.86
N HIS A 66 -4.95 17.21 4.23
CA HIS A 66 -5.99 16.28 3.81
C HIS A 66 -5.44 15.25 2.82
N GLY A 67 -4.70 15.71 1.80
CA GLY A 67 -4.05 14.83 0.84
C GLY A 67 -2.97 13.93 1.47
N ALA A 68 -2.33 14.37 2.56
CA ALA A 68 -1.41 13.54 3.33
C ALA A 68 -2.20 12.42 4.02
N HIS A 69 -3.30 12.76 4.70
CA HIS A 69 -4.14 11.78 5.38
C HIS A 69 -4.69 10.71 4.42
N GLU A 70 -5.22 11.10 3.27
CA GLU A 70 -5.68 10.15 2.25
C GLU A 70 -4.57 9.22 1.77
N ALA A 71 -3.37 9.76 1.53
CA ALA A 71 -2.22 8.97 1.11
C ALA A 71 -1.80 7.95 2.19
N LEU A 72 -1.82 8.36 3.46
CA LEU A 72 -1.52 7.47 4.58
C LEU A 72 -2.52 6.32 4.67
N VAL A 73 -3.82 6.63 4.70
CA VAL A 73 -4.89 5.63 4.84
C VAL A 73 -4.86 4.65 3.67
N ARG A 74 -4.73 5.17 2.44
CA ARG A 74 -4.64 4.34 1.24
C ARG A 74 -3.38 3.48 1.24
N GLY A 75 -2.23 4.05 1.61
CA GLY A 75 -0.96 3.33 1.69
C GLY A 75 -1.03 2.17 2.68
N LEU A 76 -1.55 2.42 3.88
CA LEU A 76 -1.74 1.39 4.91
C LEU A 76 -2.70 0.29 4.43
N ALA A 77 -3.82 0.65 3.81
CA ALA A 77 -4.76 -0.32 3.27
C ALA A 77 -4.12 -1.23 2.21
N LEU A 78 -3.32 -0.66 1.30
CA LEU A 78 -2.59 -1.41 0.28
C LEU A 78 -1.55 -2.35 0.90
N LEU A 79 -0.82 -1.91 1.93
CA LEU A 79 0.15 -2.76 2.65
C LEU A 79 -0.53 -3.91 3.40
N LEU A 80 -1.70 -3.68 3.98
CA LEU A 80 -2.49 -4.74 4.63
C LEU A 80 -2.96 -5.78 3.61
N LEU A 81 -3.44 -5.34 2.44
CA LEU A 81 -3.80 -6.25 1.35
C LEU A 81 -2.59 -7.03 0.84
N ALA A 82 -1.44 -6.35 0.69
CA ALA A 82 -0.19 -7.01 0.30
C ALA A 82 0.21 -8.11 1.29
N ALA A 83 0.12 -7.83 2.59
CA ALA A 83 0.40 -8.81 3.65
C ALA A 83 -0.58 -9.99 3.59
N ALA A 84 -1.87 -9.74 3.35
CA ALA A 84 -2.87 -10.79 3.21
C ALA A 84 -2.58 -11.71 2.01
N PHE A 85 -2.24 -11.16 0.84
CA PHE A 85 -1.87 -11.96 -0.34
C PHE A 85 -0.56 -12.74 -0.15
N ALA A 86 0.42 -12.16 0.56
CA ALA A 86 1.64 -12.87 0.93
C ALA A 86 1.33 -14.05 1.87
N ALA A 87 0.44 -13.86 2.86
CA ALA A 87 0.00 -14.92 3.76
C ALA A 87 -0.72 -16.05 3.01
N ILE A 88 -1.64 -15.70 2.09
CA ILE A 88 -2.33 -16.68 1.22
C ILE A 88 -1.32 -17.51 0.43
N THR A 89 -0.31 -16.86 -0.16
CA THR A 89 0.76 -17.55 -0.90
C THR A 89 1.48 -18.58 -0.03
N VAL A 90 1.83 -18.22 1.21
CA VAL A 90 2.49 -19.13 2.16
C VAL A 90 1.60 -20.31 2.53
N VAL A 91 0.32 -20.04 2.82
CA VAL A 91 -0.67 -21.07 3.17
C VAL A 91 -0.85 -22.06 2.02
N VAL A 92 -1.09 -21.57 0.79
CA VAL A 92 -1.27 -22.43 -0.39
C VAL A 92 -0.06 -23.31 -0.63
N ARG A 93 1.16 -22.74 -0.58
CA ARG A 93 2.41 -23.51 -0.77
C ARG A 93 2.61 -24.59 0.29
N ARG A 94 2.26 -24.31 1.55
CA ARG A 94 2.37 -25.29 2.65
C ARG A 94 1.39 -26.45 2.49
N HIS A 95 0.18 -26.18 1.99
CA HIS A 95 -0.81 -27.21 1.74
C HIS A 95 -0.49 -28.07 0.52
N SER A 96 0.11 -27.49 -0.53
CA SER A 96 0.53 -28.24 -1.73
C SER A 96 1.77 -29.11 -1.53
N ALA A 97 2.51 -28.94 -0.43
CA ALA A 97 3.73 -29.70 -0.11
C ALA A 97 3.49 -30.89 0.84
N ARG A 98 2.26 -31.10 1.28
CA ARG A 98 1.83 -32.24 2.11
C ARG A 98 1.11 -33.26 1.25
#